data_AF-A0A2E4WEA4-F1
#
_entry.id   AF-A0A2E4WEA4-F1
#
_cell.length_a   1.000
_cell.length_b   1.000
_cell.length_c   1.000
_cell.angle_alpha   90.00
_cell.angle_beta   90.00
_cell.angle_gamma   90.00
#
_symmetry.space_group_name_H-M   'P 1'
#
loop_
_entity.id
_entity.type
_entity.pdbx_description
1 polymer ?
#
loop_
_entity_poly.entity_id
_entity_poly.type
_entity_poly.pdbx_seq_one_letter_code
_entity_poly.pdbx_strand_id
1 'polypeptide(L)' 'MSKVIKTSFGTWANPKNIALGSVSPVQKIGAFYCFSMRLDNDDIREYSFTTYNKANYMRKIMIGHLEVKFKSEIKKIKS' A
#
# COMPACT_ATOMS: atom_id res chain seq x y z
N MET A 1 -12.75 10.11 -4.67
CA MET A 1 -12.93 10.45 -3.24
C MET A 1 -12.69 9.21 -2.39
N SER A 2 -11.66 9.20 -1.53
CA SER A 2 -11.44 8.09 -0.58
C SER A 2 -12.42 8.23 0.58
N LYS A 3 -13.34 7.28 0.72
CA LYS A 3 -14.29 7.24 1.84
C LYS A 3 -13.54 6.83 3.11
N VAL A 4 -13.53 7.70 4.12
CA VAL A 4 -13.04 7.37 5.46
C VAL A 4 -14.09 6.47 6.12
N ILE A 5 -13.66 5.40 6.77
CA ILE A 5 -14.55 4.39 7.36
C ILE A 5 -14.37 4.42 8.87
N LYS A 6 -15.47 4.46 9.63
CA LYS A 6 -15.45 4.33 11.09
C LYS A 6 -15.36 2.85 11.46
N THR A 7 -14.34 2.48 12.22
CA THR A 7 -14.11 1.12 12.74
C THR A 7 -14.97 0.84 13.99
N SER A 8 -15.12 -0.43 14.37
CA SER A 8 -15.89 -0.85 15.56
C SER A 8 -15.33 -0.29 16.87
N PHE A 9 -14.03 0.01 16.92
CA PHE A 9 -13.34 0.66 18.05
C PHE A 9 -13.51 2.18 18.08
N GLY A 10 -14.32 2.76 17.17
CA GLY A 10 -14.58 4.20 17.11
C GLY A 10 -13.55 5.02 16.33
N THR A 11 -12.43 4.41 15.91
CA THR A 11 -11.36 5.07 15.14
C THR A 11 -11.73 5.25 13.67
N TRP A 12 -11.34 6.37 13.08
CA TRP A 12 -11.50 6.65 11.65
C TRP A 12 -10.31 6.11 10.84
N ALA A 13 -10.58 5.19 9.92
CA ALA A 13 -9.58 4.61 9.04
C ALA A 13 -9.76 5.12 7.61
N ASN A 14 -8.67 5.58 6.98
CA ASN A 14 -8.63 5.90 5.56
C ASN A 14 -7.81 4.83 4.81
N PRO A 15 -8.46 3.88 4.12
CA PRO A 15 -7.78 2.78 3.43
C PRO A 15 -6.72 3.24 2.42
N LYS A 16 -6.94 4.40 1.78
CA LYS A 16 -6.00 4.96 0.80
C LYS A 16 -4.72 5.45 1.47
N ASN A 17 -4.84 6.12 2.61
CA ASN A 17 -3.67 6.61 3.35
C ASN A 17 -2.89 5.44 3.97
N ILE A 18 -3.60 4.42 4.46
CA ILE A 18 -2.97 3.21 4.98
C ILE A 18 -2.21 2.49 3.86
N ALA A 19 -2.84 2.25 2.71
CA ALA A 19 -2.19 1.65 1.54
C ALA A 19 -0.95 2.45 1.07
N LEU A 20 -1.04 3.78 1.04
CA LEU A 20 0.09 4.63 0.67
C LEU A 20 1.23 4.53 1.69
N GLY A 21 0.92 4.49 2.99
CA GLY A 21 1.91 4.34 4.06
C GLY A 21 2.57 2.96 4.11
N SER A 22 1.88 1.93 3.61
CA SER A 22 2.41 0.57 3.48
C SER A 22 3.42 0.39 2.34
N VAL A 23 3.59 1.38 1.44
CA VAL A 23 4.47 1.26 0.27
C VAL A 23 5.48 2.40 0.22
N SER A 24 6.77 2.06 0.29
CA SER A 24 7.86 3.03 0.26
C SER A 24 7.87 3.83 -1.06
N PRO A 25 8.44 5.04 -1.09
CA PRO A 25 8.74 5.69 -2.36
C PRO A 25 9.74 4.86 -3.17
N VAL A 26 9.76 5.05 -4.48
CA VAL A 26 10.77 4.44 -5.36
C VAL A 26 12.12 5.11 -5.08
N GLN A 27 13.14 4.31 -4.81
CA GLN A 27 14.51 4.75 -4.56
C GLN A 27 15.45 4.13 -5.59
N LYS A 28 16.46 4.88 -6.05
CA LYS A 28 17.49 4.36 -6.93
C LYS A 28 18.58 3.69 -6.09
N ILE A 29 18.81 2.39 -6.31
CA ILE A 29 19.81 1.59 -5.61
C ILE A 29 20.69 0.92 -6.66
N GLY A 30 21.91 1.43 -6.83
CA GLY A 30 22.83 0.99 -7.87
C GLY A 30 22.23 1.14 -9.27
N ALA A 31 22.15 0.04 -10.01
CA ALA A 31 21.58 -0.03 -11.36
C ALA A 31 20.03 -0.15 -11.38
N PHE A 32 19.39 -0.28 -10.22
CA PHE A 32 17.95 -0.56 -10.12
C PHE A 32 17.17 0.57 -9.44
N TYR A 33 15.86 0.56 -9.67
CA TYR A 33 14.87 1.35 -8.98
C TYR A 33 14.02 0.42 -8.13
N CYS A 34 14.10 0.58 -6.81
CA CYS A 34 13.50 -0.32 -5.84
C CYS A 34 12.42 0.37 -5.03
N PHE A 35 11.42 -0.39 -4.58
CA PHE A 35 10.51 0.01 -3.52
C PHE A 35 10.12 -1.21 -2.69
N SER A 36 9.70 -0.98 -1.44
CA SER A 36 9.21 -2.02 -0.56
C SER A 36 7.71 -1.84 -0.27
N MET A 37 7.05 -2.95 0.01
CA MET A 37 5.65 -3.04 0.37
C MET A 37 5.51 -3.89 1.63
N ARG A 38 4.92 -3.31 2.68
CA ARG A 38 4.58 -4.01 3.91
C ARG A 38 3.13 -4.50 3.84
N LEU A 39 2.95 -5.82 3.77
CA LEU A 39 1.63 -6.46 3.72
C LEU A 39 1.09 -6.80 5.11
N ASP A 40 2.01 -7.10 6.02
CA ASP A 40 1.78 -7.38 7.44
C ASP A 40 3.04 -6.99 8.24
N ASN A 41 3.03 -7.11 9.55
CA ASN A 41 4.19 -6.77 10.40
C ASN A 41 5.44 -7.58 10.03
N ASP A 42 5.27 -8.85 9.65
CA ASP A 42 6.38 -9.76 9.31
C ASP A 42 6.51 -10.05 7.80
N ASP A 43 5.61 -9.53 6.95
CA ASP A 43 5.67 -9.68 5.48
C ASP A 43 6.02 -8.33 4.82
N ILE A 44 7.32 -8.15 4.54
CA ILE A 44 7.86 -7.05 3.76
C ILE A 44 8.39 -7.60 2.44
N ARG A 45 7.87 -7.08 1.33
CA ARG A 45 8.29 -7.46 -0.02
C ARG A 45 9.05 -6.33 -0.68
N GLU A 46 10.17 -6.66 -1.29
CA GLU A 46 10.97 -5.73 -2.07
C GLU A 46 10.83 -6.01 -3.56
N TYR A 47 10.70 -4.94 -4.34
CA TYR A 47 10.60 -5.00 -5.78
C TYR A 47 11.67 -4.14 -6.40
N SER A 48 12.34 -4.66 -7.43
CA SER A 48 13.39 -3.98 -8.17
C SER A 48 13.07 -3.93 -9.67
N PHE A 49 13.36 -2.81 -10.30
CA PHE A 49 13.14 -2.59 -11.73
C PHE A 49 14.33 -1.89 -12.35
N THR A 50 14.60 -2.16 -13.62
CA THR A 50 15.67 -1.48 -14.39
C THR A 50 15.28 -0.07 -14.81
N THR A 51 14.00 0.30 -14.79
CA THR A 51 13.52 1.62 -15.22
C THR A 51 12.59 2.23 -14.17
N TYR A 52 12.80 3.51 -13.87
CA TYR A 52 11.97 4.27 -12.93
C TYR A 52 10.48 4.24 -13.29
N ASN A 53 10.14 4.40 -14.57
CA ASN A 53 8.74 4.42 -15.02
C ASN A 53 8.02 3.11 -14.71
N LYS A 54 8.69 1.96 -14.89
CA LYS A 54 8.14 0.65 -14.56
C LYS A 54 7.96 0.49 -13.05
N ALA A 55 8.95 0.90 -12.26
CA ALA A 55 8.86 0.89 -10.79
C ALA A 55 7.69 1.73 -10.30
N ASN A 56 7.55 2.96 -10.80
CA ASN A 56 6.51 3.88 -10.37
C ASN A 56 5.11 3.42 -10.82
N TYR A 57 5.00 2.87 -12.04
CA TYR A 57 3.76 2.28 -12.52
C TYR A 57 3.32 1.10 -11.67
N MET A 58 4.23 0.16 -11.39
CA MET A 58 3.94 -0.99 -10.54
C MET A 58 3.58 -0.57 -9.12
N ARG A 59 4.31 0.41 -8.56
CA ARG A 59 4.01 0.98 -7.24
C ARG A 59 2.56 1.48 -7.16
N LYS A 60 2.09 2.21 -8.17
CA LYS A 60 0.70 2.70 -8.22
C LYS A 60 -0.33 1.57 -8.26
N ILE A 61 -0.07 0.52 -9.04
CA ILE A 61 -0.93 -0.67 -9.10
C ILE A 61 -1.01 -1.36 -7.73
N MET A 62 0.14 -1.57 -7.09
CA MET A 62 0.21 -2.24 -5.78
C MET A 62 -0.52 -1.47 -4.68
N ILE A 63 -0.38 -0.14 -4.66
CA ILE A 63 -1.16 0.73 -3.75
C ILE A 63 -2.67 0.55 -4.00
N GLY A 64 -3.09 0.45 -5.27
CA GLY A 64 -4.49 0.19 -5.62
C GLY A 64 -5.01 -1.14 -5.07
N HIS A 65 -4.24 -2.23 -5.19
CA HIS A 65 -4.60 -3.53 -4.62
C HIS A 65 -4.67 -3.51 -3.09
N LEU A 66 -3.71 -2.86 -2.43
CA LEU A 66 -3.72 -2.66 -0.98
C LEU A 66 -4.94 -1.87 -0.51
N GLU A 67 -5.32 -0.81 -1.23
CA GLU A 67 -6.50 -0.02 -0.88
C GLU A 67 -7.78 -0.89 -0.90
N VAL A 68 -7.91 -1.81 -1.86
CA VAL A 68 -9.03 -2.76 -1.93
C VAL A 68 -8.97 -3.77 -0.78
N LYS A 69 -7.78 -4.32 -0.49
CA LYS A 69 -7.55 -5.25 0.64
C LYS A 69 -7.99 -4.61 1.95
N PHE A 70 -7.47 -3.43 2.30
CA PHE A 70 -7.81 -2.74 3.55
C PHE A 70 -9.29 -2.35 3.63
N LYS A 71 -9.91 -1.93 2.51
CA LYS A 71 -11.38 -1.71 2.48
C LYS A 71 -12.16 -2.97 2.85
N SER A 72 -11.73 -4.13 2.39
CA SER A 72 -12.39 -5.41 2.68
C SER A 72 -12.22 -5.80 4.15
N GLU A 73 -11.03 -5.61 4.71
CA GLU A 73 -10.72 -5.94 6.11
C GLU A 73 -11.48 -5.04 7.09
N ILE A 74 -11.49 -3.73 6.85
CA ILE A 74 -12.23 -2.78 7.70
C ILE A 74 -13.74 -3.08 7.68
N LYS A 75 -14.29 -3.53 6.54
CA LYS A 75 -15.69 -3.95 6.46
C LYS A 75 -15.98 -5.21 7.28
N LYS A 76 -15.07 -6.20 7.27
CA LYS A 76 -15.20 -7.42 8.10
C LYS A 76 -15.19 -7.12 9.59
N ILE A 77 -14.39 -6.16 10.04
CA ILE A 77 -14.32 -5.75 11.45
C ILE A 77 -15.62 -5.04 11.92
N LYS A 78 -16.43 -4.54 10.97
CA LYS A 78 -17.70 -3.86 11.26
C LYS A 78 -18.89 -4.84 11.40
N SER A 79 -18.83 -6.02 10.80
CA SER A 79 -19.88 -7.06 10.88
C SER A 79 -19.68 -7.93 12.11
#